data_AF-A0A661KI31-F1
#
_entry.id   AF-A0A661KI31-F1
#
_cell.length_a   1.000
_cell.length_b   1.000
_cell.length_c   1.000
_cell.angle_alpha   90.00
_cell.angle_beta   90.00
_cell.angle_gamma   90.00
#
_symmetry.space_group_name_H-M   'P 1'
#
loop_
_entity.id
_entity.type
_entity.pdbx_description
1 polymer ?
#
loop_
_entity_poly.entity_id
_entity_poly.type
_entity_poly.pdbx_seq_one_letter_code
_entity_poly.pdbx_strand_id
1 'polypeptide(L)'
;MDQTTLKIAIAGFIHDIGKFSEKDVMGIKQEYLDNNVGVYLPSYKGHYSHYHAVYTAAFIEYMKDFLPAEFNKPKWGEGDSFINLCAGHHAPQTPYQWIITVADWISSGWDRKMSNKQNAEQISWKEYKITRLLPLFERLVYERDDSQIAISNYRYCYPLMKVSPTSIFPLPKSEAVAQSTYQATKEYEYLFDEFVEALKQLSHKRENLCLWFEHFDSLMMRYTSCIPAARAGNIVPDVSLYDHSKITSALAVALYVYHRENNSFNIEDIRDYKAKKFLFISGDFYGIQDFIFKGFGDTRRYRSKILRGRSFAVSLFCELAADMLCRRIGLPHISVLLDMAGKFVILAPNTESTKKAFELTTKRINDWLIKTTYGENSIGFSSLEVTPDDLVSGNFSGVWEQLSNLMEEKKYNKIDLNHYGGVVKGYLDAFVNELEHPLCPLCGKRPSSIRAENTEYVKDIHSACNLCRDHIFIGTNLVKK
;
A
#
# COMPACT_ATOMS: atom_id res chain seq x y z
N MET A 1 -13.95 10.58 1.29
CA MET A 1 -14.01 9.46 2.25
C MET A 1 -14.65 9.96 3.53
N ASP A 2 -15.56 9.19 4.13
CA ASP A 2 -16.16 9.53 5.42
C ASP A 2 -15.20 9.27 6.59
N GLN A 3 -15.49 9.88 7.75
CA GLN A 3 -14.62 9.79 8.92
C GLN A 3 -14.49 8.36 9.47
N THR A 4 -15.55 7.55 9.39
CA THR A 4 -15.54 6.18 9.90
C THR A 4 -14.66 5.28 9.03
N THR A 5 -14.70 5.43 7.71
CA THR A 5 -13.78 4.71 6.81
C THR A 5 -12.32 5.04 7.14
N LEU A 6 -11.98 6.32 7.36
CA LEU A 6 -10.62 6.70 7.77
C LEU A 6 -10.24 6.12 9.14
N LYS A 7 -11.16 6.15 10.11
CA LYS A 7 -10.98 5.57 11.44
C LYS A 7 -10.68 4.07 11.36
N ILE A 8 -11.44 3.32 10.57
CA ILE A 8 -11.23 1.88 10.35
C ILE A 8 -9.89 1.61 9.66
N ALA A 9 -9.52 2.42 8.66
CA ALA A 9 -8.22 2.30 8.00
C ALA A 9 -7.07 2.44 9.00
N ILE A 10 -7.07 3.52 9.78
CA ILE A 10 -6.00 3.78 10.75
C ILE A 10 -6.03 2.72 11.87
N ALA A 11 -7.21 2.28 12.32
CA ALA A 11 -7.32 1.25 13.35
C ALA A 11 -6.73 -0.09 12.89
N GLY A 12 -7.07 -0.52 11.67
CA GLY A 12 -6.48 -1.71 11.06
C GLY A 12 -4.97 -1.57 10.83
N PHE A 13 -4.47 -0.36 10.60
CA PHE A 13 -3.03 -0.13 10.45
C PHE A 13 -2.27 -0.13 11.79
N ILE A 14 -2.90 0.32 12.88
CA ILE A 14 -2.27 0.47 14.20
C ILE A 14 -2.52 -0.74 15.11
N HIS A 15 -3.45 -1.63 14.78
CA HIS A 15 -3.91 -2.74 15.65
C HIS A 15 -2.77 -3.53 16.32
N ASP A 16 -1.69 -3.76 15.59
CA ASP A 16 -0.54 -4.55 15.99
C ASP A 16 0.72 -3.75 16.39
N ILE A 17 0.63 -2.41 16.51
CA ILE A 17 1.77 -1.57 16.88
C ILE A 17 2.36 -1.93 18.25
N GLY A 18 1.57 -2.56 19.12
CA GLY A 18 2.02 -3.12 20.38
C GLY A 18 3.09 -4.19 20.26
N LYS A 19 3.28 -4.79 19.07
CA LYS A 19 4.43 -5.67 18.77
C LYS A 19 5.75 -4.91 18.69
N PHE A 20 5.71 -3.60 18.43
CA PHE A 20 6.87 -2.71 18.43
C PHE A 20 6.98 -1.94 19.76
N SER A 21 5.85 -1.44 20.28
CA SER A 21 5.73 -0.63 21.50
C SER A 21 5.50 -1.44 22.77
N GLU A 22 6.26 -2.52 22.94
CA GLU A 22 6.06 -3.46 24.05
C GLU A 22 6.32 -2.84 25.44
N LYS A 23 5.88 -3.56 26.49
CA LYS A 23 6.00 -3.13 27.89
C LYS A 23 7.37 -2.54 28.25
N ASP A 24 8.45 -3.29 28.02
CA ASP A 24 9.79 -2.88 28.43
C ASP A 24 10.34 -1.75 27.55
N VAL A 25 9.92 -1.70 26.28
CA VAL A 25 10.35 -0.72 25.28
C VAL A 25 9.74 0.65 25.57
N MET A 26 8.45 0.70 25.89
CA MET A 26 7.73 1.96 26.16
C MET A 26 7.65 2.29 27.66
N GLY A 27 8.15 1.42 28.54
CA GLY A 27 8.06 1.61 29.99
C GLY A 27 6.63 1.53 30.53
N ILE A 28 5.79 0.63 29.99
CA ILE A 28 4.40 0.46 30.43
C ILE A 28 4.38 -0.11 31.86
N LYS A 29 3.69 0.60 32.75
CA LYS A 29 3.52 0.20 34.16
C LYS A 29 2.71 -1.10 34.25
N GLN A 30 3.05 -1.97 35.20
CA GLN A 30 2.30 -3.21 35.44
C GLN A 30 0.83 -2.94 35.78
N GLU A 31 0.55 -1.91 36.56
CA GLU A 31 -0.81 -1.46 36.90
C GLU A 31 -1.67 -1.19 35.65
N TYR A 32 -1.08 -0.62 34.60
CA TYR A 32 -1.80 -0.39 33.34
C TYR A 32 -2.24 -1.72 32.70
N LEU A 33 -1.38 -2.74 32.74
CA LEU A 33 -1.72 -4.07 32.23
C LEU A 33 -2.83 -4.68 33.07
N ASP A 34 -2.66 -4.73 34.38
CA ASP A 34 -3.61 -5.35 35.31
C ASP A 34 -5.03 -4.76 35.15
N ASN A 35 -5.12 -3.45 34.88
CA ASN A 35 -6.38 -2.75 34.66
C ASN A 35 -7.02 -2.99 33.27
N ASN A 36 -6.25 -3.39 32.26
CA ASN A 36 -6.72 -3.44 30.87
C ASN A 36 -6.71 -4.85 30.24
N VAL A 37 -6.00 -5.83 30.82
CA VAL A 37 -5.93 -7.20 30.26
C VAL A 37 -7.31 -7.84 30.12
N GLY A 38 -8.21 -7.63 31.08
CA GLY A 38 -9.58 -8.18 31.04
C GLY A 38 -10.48 -7.54 29.99
N VAL A 39 -10.10 -6.40 29.41
CA VAL A 39 -10.85 -5.68 28.38
C VAL A 39 -10.47 -6.18 26.99
N TYR A 40 -9.16 -6.30 26.72
CA TYR A 40 -8.66 -6.50 25.37
C TYR A 40 -8.21 -7.94 25.07
N LEU A 41 -7.93 -8.74 26.09
CA LEU A 41 -7.28 -10.04 25.91
C LEU A 41 -8.25 -11.21 26.13
N PRO A 42 -8.19 -12.25 25.27
CA PRO A 42 -8.86 -13.51 25.55
C PRO A 42 -8.17 -14.22 26.72
N SER A 43 -8.97 -14.92 27.54
CA SER A 43 -8.49 -15.73 28.66
C SER A 43 -8.79 -17.22 28.43
N TYR A 44 -7.78 -18.06 28.64
CA TYR A 44 -7.95 -19.52 28.64
C TYR A 44 -7.36 -20.11 29.91
N LYS A 45 -8.17 -20.86 30.68
CA LYS A 45 -7.79 -21.42 31.99
C LYS A 45 -7.13 -20.39 32.92
N GLY A 46 -7.67 -19.16 32.95
CA GLY A 46 -7.18 -18.07 33.78
C GLY A 46 -5.91 -17.38 33.28
N HIS A 47 -5.38 -17.73 32.09
CA HIS A 47 -4.20 -17.12 31.51
C HIS A 47 -4.57 -16.26 30.30
N TYR A 48 -4.14 -15.00 30.33
CA TYR A 48 -4.27 -14.09 29.19
C TYR A 48 -3.17 -14.30 28.16
N SER A 49 -3.49 -14.01 26.90
CA SER A 49 -2.56 -14.08 25.76
C SER A 49 -2.69 -12.82 24.90
N HIS A 50 -1.82 -12.65 23.90
CA HIS A 50 -1.88 -11.51 22.96
C HIS A 50 -1.69 -10.12 23.59
N TYR A 51 -0.80 -10.01 24.59
CA TYR A 51 -0.52 -8.77 25.33
C TYR A 51 -0.18 -7.54 24.46
N HIS A 52 0.28 -7.74 23.22
CA HIS A 52 0.48 -6.63 22.27
C HIS A 52 -0.79 -5.80 22.06
N ALA A 53 -1.99 -6.37 22.22
CA ALA A 53 -3.23 -5.59 22.11
C ALA A 53 -3.33 -4.52 23.22
N VAL A 54 -2.93 -4.85 24.45
CA VAL A 54 -2.88 -3.87 25.56
C VAL A 54 -1.76 -2.86 25.33
N TYR A 55 -0.63 -3.28 24.77
CA TYR A 55 0.47 -2.39 24.41
C TYR A 55 0.05 -1.40 23.30
N THR A 56 -0.75 -1.83 22.32
CA THR A 56 -1.37 -0.95 21.33
C THR A 56 -2.26 0.12 21.99
N ALA A 57 -3.08 -0.26 22.97
CA ALA A 57 -3.87 0.71 23.72
C ALA A 57 -2.97 1.71 24.47
N ALA A 58 -1.96 1.21 25.18
CA ALA A 58 -0.99 2.04 25.89
C ALA A 58 -0.26 3.01 24.95
N PHE A 59 0.09 2.58 23.73
CA PHE A 59 0.75 3.43 22.75
C PHE A 59 -0.11 4.64 22.38
N ILE A 60 -1.40 4.42 22.13
CA ILE A 60 -2.34 5.48 21.75
C ILE A 60 -2.51 6.50 22.89
N GLU A 61 -2.54 6.03 24.14
CA GLU A 61 -2.71 6.90 25.32
C GLU A 61 -1.42 7.61 25.71
N TYR A 62 -0.29 6.91 25.75
CA TYR A 62 1.00 7.46 26.19
C TYR A 62 1.58 8.42 25.15
N MET A 63 1.30 8.20 23.86
CA MET A 63 1.75 9.06 22.77
C MET A 63 0.71 10.10 22.34
N LYS A 64 -0.36 10.31 23.12
CA LYS A 64 -1.49 11.19 22.76
C LYS A 64 -1.10 12.60 22.31
N ASP A 65 0.00 13.16 22.84
CA ASP A 65 0.45 14.52 22.50
C ASP A 65 1.10 14.59 21.11
N PHE A 66 1.57 13.45 20.61
CA PHE A 66 2.22 13.30 19.30
C PHE A 66 1.28 12.73 18.25
N LEU A 67 0.19 12.08 18.66
CA LEU A 67 -0.86 11.55 17.80
C LEU A 67 -1.98 12.58 17.52
N PRO A 68 -2.80 12.36 16.49
CA PRO A 68 -4.02 13.14 16.26
C PRO A 68 -4.97 13.08 17.45
N ALA A 69 -5.58 14.22 17.79
CA ALA A 69 -6.46 14.32 18.97
C ALA A 69 -7.69 13.39 18.86
N GLU A 70 -8.13 13.12 17.62
CA GLU A 70 -9.21 12.20 17.26
C GLU A 70 -9.07 10.81 17.89
N PHE A 71 -7.84 10.31 18.06
CA PHE A 71 -7.60 8.96 18.56
C PHE A 71 -8.02 8.77 20.01
N ASN A 72 -8.06 9.86 20.77
CA ASN A 72 -8.48 9.90 22.18
C ASN A 72 -9.82 10.63 22.36
N LYS A 73 -10.55 10.97 21.27
CA LYS A 73 -11.89 11.56 21.36
C LYS A 73 -12.95 10.46 21.47
N PRO A 74 -13.92 10.57 22.40
CA PRO A 74 -14.99 9.57 22.55
C PRO A 74 -15.91 9.41 21.33
N LYS A 75 -16.00 10.41 20.44
CA LYS A 75 -16.98 10.47 19.34
C LYS A 75 -16.35 10.85 17.99
N TRP A 76 -15.30 10.15 17.57
CA TRP A 76 -14.78 10.26 16.20
C TRP A 76 -15.31 9.13 15.33
N GLY A 77 -15.99 9.45 14.23
CA GLY A 77 -16.69 8.47 13.40
C GLY A 77 -17.80 7.72 14.15
N GLU A 78 -18.26 6.62 13.58
CA GLU A 78 -19.26 5.74 14.18
C GLU A 78 -18.62 4.57 14.94
N GLY A 79 -19.41 3.87 15.76
CA GLY A 79 -18.99 2.67 16.48
C GLY A 79 -18.13 2.94 17.72
N ASP A 80 -17.26 1.98 18.03
CA ASP A 80 -16.41 1.97 19.23
C ASP A 80 -15.42 3.14 19.28
N SER A 81 -14.83 3.42 20.46
CA SER A 81 -13.69 4.35 20.53
C SER A 81 -12.53 3.84 19.66
N PHE A 82 -11.70 4.74 19.15
CA PHE A 82 -10.56 4.37 18.30
C PHE A 82 -9.60 3.39 19.00
N ILE A 83 -9.29 3.62 20.28
CA ILE A 83 -8.47 2.72 21.10
C ILE A 83 -9.08 1.32 21.15
N ASN A 84 -10.38 1.20 21.39
CA ASN A 84 -11.06 -0.10 21.47
C ASN A 84 -11.09 -0.81 20.12
N LEU A 85 -11.15 -0.09 18.99
CA LEU A 85 -11.04 -0.71 17.67
C LEU A 85 -9.64 -1.29 17.43
N CYS A 86 -8.59 -0.56 17.81
CA CYS A 86 -7.21 -1.01 17.63
C CYS A 86 -6.89 -2.21 18.54
N ALA A 87 -7.24 -2.12 19.83
CA ALA A 87 -6.85 -3.10 20.84
C ALA A 87 -7.85 -4.27 21.01
N GLY A 88 -9.08 -4.14 20.55
CA GLY A 88 -10.14 -5.14 20.77
C GLY A 88 -10.11 -6.35 19.81
N HIS A 89 -9.19 -6.41 18.86
CA HIS A 89 -9.25 -7.38 17.75
C HIS A 89 -9.05 -8.85 18.16
N HIS A 90 -8.51 -9.15 19.35
CA HIS A 90 -8.42 -10.53 19.88
C HIS A 90 -9.61 -10.94 20.76
N ALA A 91 -10.43 -9.99 21.19
CA ALA A 91 -11.64 -10.23 21.98
C ALA A 91 -12.81 -9.37 21.46
N PRO A 92 -13.18 -9.47 20.17
CA PRO A 92 -14.15 -8.59 19.55
C PRO A 92 -15.57 -8.83 20.09
N GLN A 93 -16.27 -7.73 20.40
CA GLN A 93 -17.63 -7.71 20.92
C GLN A 93 -18.62 -7.04 19.96
N THR A 94 -18.14 -6.11 19.13
CA THR A 94 -18.99 -5.33 18.21
C THR A 94 -18.69 -5.67 16.75
N PRO A 95 -19.63 -5.38 15.82
CA PRO A 95 -19.37 -5.52 14.38
C PRO A 95 -18.11 -4.76 13.92
N TYR A 96 -17.86 -3.56 14.45
CA TYR A 96 -16.67 -2.78 14.06
C TYR A 96 -15.36 -3.43 14.52
N GLN A 97 -15.32 -4.01 15.73
CA GLN A 97 -14.14 -4.78 16.17
C GLN A 97 -13.96 -6.04 15.33
N TRP A 98 -15.06 -6.72 14.98
CA TRP A 98 -15.03 -7.89 14.09
C TRP A 98 -14.50 -7.58 12.69
N ILE A 99 -14.70 -6.36 12.15
CA ILE A 99 -14.05 -5.93 10.90
C ILE A 99 -12.53 -6.02 11.01
N ILE A 100 -11.94 -5.47 12.09
CA ILE A 100 -10.49 -5.49 12.30
C ILE A 100 -10.01 -6.93 12.52
N THR A 101 -10.72 -7.71 13.33
CA THR A 101 -10.41 -9.12 13.59
C THR A 101 -10.40 -9.95 12.31
N VAL A 102 -11.45 -9.86 11.49
CA VAL A 102 -11.54 -10.63 10.24
C VAL A 102 -10.48 -10.18 9.25
N ALA A 103 -10.18 -8.88 9.17
CA ALA A 103 -9.10 -8.37 8.34
C ALA A 103 -7.72 -8.93 8.76
N ASP A 104 -7.40 -8.94 10.06
CA ASP A 104 -6.18 -9.54 10.61
C ASP A 104 -6.10 -11.05 10.32
N TRP A 105 -7.23 -11.74 10.41
CA TRP A 105 -7.29 -13.18 10.13
C TRP A 105 -7.09 -13.49 8.65
N ILE A 106 -7.60 -12.64 7.76
CA ILE A 106 -7.40 -12.80 6.32
C ILE A 106 -5.94 -12.52 5.96
N SER A 107 -5.35 -11.43 6.49
CA SER A 107 -3.96 -11.07 6.19
C SER A 107 -2.94 -12.11 6.68
N SER A 108 -3.24 -12.81 7.79
CA SER A 108 -2.38 -13.86 8.36
C SER A 108 -2.85 -15.30 8.08
N GLY A 109 -3.93 -15.48 7.30
CA GLY A 109 -4.61 -16.76 7.15
C GLY A 109 -3.77 -17.84 6.46
N TRP A 110 -2.87 -17.43 5.56
CA TRP A 110 -1.94 -18.32 4.89
C TRP A 110 -0.95 -18.95 5.88
N ASP A 111 -0.38 -18.13 6.78
CA ASP A 111 0.63 -18.57 7.74
C ASP A 111 0.05 -19.56 8.76
N ARG A 112 -1.17 -19.31 9.24
CA ARG A 112 -1.86 -20.21 10.19
C ARG A 112 -2.16 -21.58 9.59
N LYS A 113 -2.40 -21.70 8.28
CA LYS A 113 -2.58 -23.02 7.62
C LYS A 113 -1.25 -23.73 7.36
N MET A 114 -0.20 -23.01 6.95
CA MET A 114 1.15 -23.57 6.82
C MET A 114 1.67 -24.11 8.17
N SER A 115 1.30 -23.45 9.28
CA SER A 115 1.58 -23.89 10.66
C SER A 115 0.96 -25.23 11.08
N ASN A 116 0.01 -25.77 10.31
CA ASN A 116 -0.57 -27.09 10.58
C ASN A 116 0.18 -28.24 9.88
N LYS A 117 1.24 -27.96 9.10
CA LYS A 117 2.15 -29.00 8.60
C LYS A 117 3.05 -29.46 9.76
N GLN A 118 3.12 -30.77 9.98
CA GLN A 118 3.76 -31.45 11.13
C GLN A 118 5.29 -31.22 11.30
N ASN A 119 5.93 -30.40 10.45
CA ASN A 119 7.40 -30.27 10.37
C ASN A 119 7.93 -28.83 10.55
N ALA A 120 7.10 -27.84 10.85
CA ALA A 120 7.61 -26.49 11.07
C ALA A 120 8.23 -26.35 12.48
N GLU A 121 9.40 -25.73 12.54
CA GLU A 121 10.14 -25.53 13.80
C GLU A 121 9.38 -24.55 14.70
N GLN A 122 9.06 -24.98 15.93
CA GLN A 122 8.34 -24.15 16.88
C GLN A 122 9.26 -23.11 17.51
N ILE A 123 9.03 -21.83 17.21
CA ILE A 123 9.74 -20.73 17.86
C ILE A 123 9.19 -20.55 19.29
N SER A 124 10.09 -20.53 20.27
CA SER A 124 9.76 -20.32 21.68
C SER A 124 9.12 -18.95 21.93
N TRP A 125 8.01 -18.93 22.67
CA TRP A 125 7.39 -17.70 23.16
C TRP A 125 8.27 -16.88 24.11
N LYS A 126 9.41 -17.43 24.57
CA LYS A 126 10.40 -16.69 25.38
C LYS A 126 11.46 -15.98 24.53
N GLU A 127 11.61 -16.37 23.26
CA GLU A 127 12.69 -15.91 22.37
C GLU A 127 12.19 -15.04 21.23
N TYR A 128 10.90 -14.69 21.22
CA TYR A 128 10.27 -13.92 20.14
C TYR A 128 10.96 -12.58 19.84
N LYS A 129 11.59 -11.93 20.83
CA LYS A 129 12.37 -10.70 20.62
C LYS A 129 13.65 -10.94 19.81
N ILE A 130 14.21 -12.14 19.87
CA ILE A 130 15.42 -12.54 19.13
C ILE A 130 15.06 -12.89 17.67
N THR A 131 13.84 -13.34 17.41
CA THR A 131 13.35 -13.64 16.05
C THR A 131 13.56 -12.45 15.11
N ARG A 132 14.13 -12.71 13.93
CA ARG A 132 14.39 -11.72 12.87
C ARG A 132 13.59 -12.07 11.62
N LEU A 133 13.36 -11.07 10.77
CA LEU A 133 12.64 -11.25 9.51
C LEU A 133 13.52 -12.01 8.53
N LEU A 134 12.98 -13.06 7.92
CA LEU A 134 13.69 -13.89 6.95
C LEU A 134 13.50 -13.36 5.52
N PRO A 135 14.53 -13.44 4.67
CA PRO A 135 14.43 -13.00 3.28
C PRO A 135 13.63 -14.00 2.43
N LEU A 136 12.61 -13.50 1.74
CA LEU A 136 11.80 -14.29 0.81
C LEU A 136 12.65 -14.96 -0.29
N PHE A 137 13.71 -14.28 -0.76
CA PHE A 137 14.54 -14.78 -1.87
C PHE A 137 15.34 -16.04 -1.53
N GLU A 138 15.71 -16.26 -0.27
CA GLU A 138 16.42 -17.47 0.13
C GLU A 138 15.51 -18.70 -0.06
N ARG A 139 14.20 -18.56 0.22
CA ARG A 139 13.20 -19.60 -0.04
C ARG A 139 13.08 -19.97 -1.51
N LEU A 140 13.13 -18.99 -2.42
CA LEU A 140 13.02 -19.22 -3.87
C LEU A 140 14.17 -20.08 -4.43
N VAL A 141 15.33 -20.10 -3.77
CA VAL A 141 16.47 -20.94 -4.18
C VAL A 141 16.23 -22.42 -3.86
N TYR A 142 15.42 -22.73 -2.84
CA TYR A 142 15.18 -24.08 -2.34
C TYR A 142 13.91 -24.75 -2.91
N GLU A 143 13.24 -24.14 -3.90
CA GLU A 143 11.97 -24.58 -4.53
C GLU A 143 11.92 -26.04 -5.07
N ARG A 144 12.94 -26.87 -4.87
CA ARG A 144 12.94 -28.27 -5.31
C ARG A 144 12.38 -29.26 -4.30
N ASP A 145 12.17 -28.88 -3.03
CA ASP A 145 11.56 -29.78 -2.05
C ASP A 145 10.88 -29.03 -0.89
N ASP A 146 9.55 -28.94 -0.94
CA ASP A 146 8.69 -28.27 0.06
C ASP A 146 8.84 -28.87 1.48
N SER A 147 9.45 -30.06 1.59
CA SER A 147 9.76 -30.73 2.86
C SER A 147 10.98 -30.14 3.60
N GLN A 148 11.71 -29.19 2.99
CA GLN A 148 12.94 -28.58 3.54
C GLN A 148 12.77 -27.13 4.03
N ILE A 149 11.55 -26.63 4.22
CA ILE A 149 11.32 -25.26 4.74
C ILE A 149 11.46 -25.25 6.27
N ALA A 150 12.67 -25.52 6.77
CA ALA A 150 13.01 -25.34 8.18
C ALA A 150 13.65 -23.95 8.38
N ILE A 151 13.30 -23.26 9.47
CA ILE A 151 13.87 -21.93 9.79
C ILE A 151 15.39 -22.04 9.93
N SER A 152 15.88 -23.17 10.46
CA SER A 152 17.29 -23.53 10.54
C SER A 152 18.04 -23.51 9.20
N ASN A 153 17.36 -23.68 8.06
CA ASN A 153 18.01 -23.67 6.75
C ASN A 153 18.35 -22.27 6.23
N TYR A 154 17.70 -21.23 6.76
CA TYR A 154 18.02 -19.85 6.39
C TYR A 154 19.38 -19.43 6.94
N ARG A 155 20.24 -18.89 6.08
CA ARG A 155 21.57 -18.36 6.41
C ARG A 155 21.53 -16.87 6.69
N TYR A 156 20.55 -16.16 6.13
CA TYR A 156 20.44 -14.72 6.23
C TYR A 156 19.16 -14.29 6.95
N CYS A 157 19.18 -13.08 7.52
CA CYS A 157 18.00 -12.41 8.06
C CYS A 157 18.18 -10.89 7.97
N TYR A 158 17.08 -10.15 8.01
CA TYR A 158 17.16 -8.69 8.08
C TYR A 158 17.54 -8.25 9.49
N PRO A 159 18.54 -7.35 9.64
CA PRO A 159 18.86 -6.78 10.94
C PRO A 159 17.69 -5.91 11.44
N LEU A 160 17.50 -5.86 12.76
CA LEU A 160 16.47 -5.04 13.39
C LEU A 160 16.88 -3.56 13.36
N MET A 161 16.71 -2.93 12.20
CA MET A 161 17.10 -1.54 11.92
C MET A 161 16.03 -0.87 11.07
N LYS A 162 15.99 0.47 11.13
CA LYS A 162 15.15 1.24 10.21
C LYS A 162 15.63 1.03 8.76
N VAL A 163 14.69 1.02 7.82
CA VAL A 163 14.98 0.87 6.39
C VAL A 163 15.74 2.08 5.88
N SER A 164 16.86 1.83 5.22
CA SER A 164 17.71 2.81 4.57
C SER A 164 18.46 2.14 3.41
N PRO A 165 19.06 2.91 2.49
CA PRO A 165 19.84 2.34 1.40
C PRO A 165 20.98 1.40 1.84
N THR A 166 21.46 1.54 3.08
CA THR A 166 22.53 0.70 3.63
C THR A 166 22.03 -0.48 4.47
N SER A 167 20.83 -0.39 5.06
CA SER A 167 20.25 -1.43 5.93
C SER A 167 19.22 -2.32 5.23
N ILE A 168 18.94 -2.08 3.94
CA ILE A 168 17.92 -2.82 3.17
C ILE A 168 18.34 -4.27 2.81
N PHE A 169 19.62 -4.62 2.95
CA PHE A 169 20.12 -5.95 2.60
C PHE A 169 20.13 -6.87 3.82
N PRO A 170 19.75 -8.15 3.66
CA PRO A 170 19.85 -9.12 4.73
C PRO A 170 21.33 -9.46 5.03
N LEU A 171 21.62 -9.77 6.29
CA LEU A 171 22.95 -10.12 6.78
C LEU A 171 22.99 -11.59 7.25
N PRO A 172 24.19 -12.21 7.34
CA PRO A 172 24.32 -13.52 7.95
C PRO A 172 23.68 -13.55 9.35
N LYS A 173 22.99 -14.63 9.70
CA LYS A 173 22.33 -14.76 11.02
C LYS A 173 23.29 -14.54 12.20
N SER A 174 24.56 -14.94 12.05
CA SER A 174 25.60 -14.71 13.06
C SER A 174 25.89 -13.24 13.35
N GLU A 175 25.53 -12.33 12.44
CA GLU A 175 25.75 -10.89 12.55
C GLU A 175 24.47 -10.11 12.91
N ALA A 176 23.30 -10.55 12.42
CA ALA A 176 22.03 -9.83 12.59
C ALA A 176 21.14 -10.32 13.75
N VAL A 177 21.37 -11.53 14.28
CA VAL A 177 20.60 -12.06 15.40
C VAL A 177 21.27 -11.67 16.71
N ALA A 178 20.51 -11.05 17.61
CA ALA A 178 21.00 -10.70 18.94
C ALA A 178 21.40 -11.94 19.75
N GLN A 179 22.47 -11.83 20.54
CA GLN A 179 23.01 -12.97 21.31
C GLN A 179 22.19 -13.29 22.57
N SER A 180 21.29 -12.38 22.97
CA SER A 180 20.44 -12.54 24.14
C SER A 180 19.15 -11.74 24.03
N THR A 181 18.14 -12.12 24.81
CA THR A 181 16.87 -11.35 24.93
C THR A 181 17.11 -9.93 25.45
N TYR A 182 18.13 -9.73 26.29
CA TYR A 182 18.51 -8.40 26.78
C TYR A 182 19.00 -7.51 25.63
N GLN A 183 19.95 -8.01 24.82
CA GLN A 183 20.44 -7.28 23.64
C GLN A 183 19.32 -7.01 22.63
N ALA A 184 18.47 -8.01 22.35
CA ALA A 184 17.33 -7.83 21.48
C ALA A 184 16.38 -6.73 21.99
N THR A 185 16.13 -6.68 23.30
CA THR A 185 15.29 -5.63 23.91
C THR A 185 15.92 -4.25 23.72
N LYS A 186 17.25 -4.12 23.86
CA LYS A 186 17.97 -2.86 23.58
C LYS A 186 17.90 -2.43 22.12
N GLU A 187 17.93 -3.37 21.18
CA GLU A 187 17.73 -3.05 19.76
C GLU A 187 16.32 -2.52 19.48
N TYR A 188 15.29 -3.13 20.08
CA TYR A 188 13.90 -2.61 20.01
C TYR A 188 13.76 -1.23 20.67
N GLU A 189 14.33 -1.03 21.85
CA GLU A 189 14.35 0.28 22.55
C GLU A 189 14.96 1.36 21.65
N TYR A 190 16.15 1.12 21.10
CA TYR A 190 16.82 2.08 20.22
C TYR A 190 15.99 2.41 18.97
N LEU A 191 15.45 1.38 18.31
CA LEU A 191 14.62 1.55 17.12
C LEU A 191 13.32 2.32 17.44
N PHE A 192 12.72 2.05 18.59
CA PHE A 192 11.49 2.71 19.05
C PHE A 192 11.74 4.17 19.44
N ASP A 193 12.85 4.47 20.11
CA ASP A 193 13.23 5.85 20.43
C ASP A 193 13.43 6.68 19.15
N GLU A 194 14.12 6.15 18.14
CA GLU A 194 14.25 6.81 16.84
C GLU A 194 12.90 6.97 16.12
N PHE A 195 12.00 5.99 16.24
CA PHE A 195 10.64 6.08 15.72
C PHE A 195 9.84 7.20 16.41
N VAL A 196 9.92 7.30 17.74
CA VAL A 196 9.22 8.34 18.52
C VAL A 196 9.76 9.73 18.17
N GLU A 197 11.07 9.90 18.01
CA GLU A 197 11.64 11.17 17.56
C GLU A 197 11.16 11.58 16.16
N ALA A 198 11.02 10.62 15.25
CA ALA A 198 10.45 10.88 13.93
C ALA A 198 8.92 11.11 13.99
N LEU A 199 8.19 10.41 14.86
CA LEU A 199 6.75 10.60 15.08
C LEU A 199 6.44 12.04 15.53
N LYS A 200 7.27 12.60 16.42
CA LYS A 200 7.15 13.99 16.90
C LYS A 200 7.23 15.03 15.77
N GLN A 201 7.90 14.68 14.67
CA GLN A 201 8.12 15.57 13.52
C GLN A 201 7.03 15.44 12.44
N LEU A 202 6.08 14.51 12.57
CA LEU A 202 5.01 14.35 11.59
C LEU A 202 4.12 15.59 11.53
N SER A 203 3.86 16.04 10.31
CA SER A 203 2.99 17.18 10.01
C SER A 203 1.52 16.77 9.89
N HIS A 204 0.61 17.76 9.88
CA HIS A 204 -0.81 17.59 9.54
C HIS A 204 -1.71 16.89 10.57
N LYS A 205 -1.21 16.60 11.78
CA LYS A 205 -2.00 15.94 12.84
C LYS A 205 -3.24 16.73 13.30
N ARG A 206 -3.30 18.04 13.02
CA ARG A 206 -4.45 18.91 13.35
C ARG A 206 -5.21 19.38 12.12
N GLU A 207 -4.52 19.47 10.99
CA GLU A 207 -5.00 20.10 9.76
C GLU A 207 -5.67 19.10 8.82
N ASN A 208 -5.08 17.91 8.65
CA ASN A 208 -5.56 16.92 7.71
C ASN A 208 -5.12 15.51 8.11
N LEU A 209 -6.05 14.78 8.72
CA LEU A 209 -5.79 13.43 9.22
C LEU A 209 -5.47 12.41 8.10
N CYS A 210 -6.01 12.59 6.89
CA CYS A 210 -5.65 11.74 5.75
C CYS A 210 -4.18 11.91 5.37
N LEU A 211 -3.70 13.17 5.29
CA LEU A 211 -2.29 13.46 4.99
C LEU A 211 -1.36 13.04 6.14
N TRP A 212 -1.78 13.24 7.39
CA TRP A 212 -1.05 12.70 8.53
C TRP A 212 -0.91 11.19 8.44
N PHE A 213 -1.97 10.49 8.02
CA PHE A 213 -1.93 9.04 7.85
C PHE A 213 -0.95 8.61 6.74
N GLU A 214 -0.86 9.33 5.62
CA GLU A 214 0.17 9.08 4.58
C GLU A 214 1.60 9.26 5.13
N HIS A 215 1.82 10.26 5.99
CA HIS A 215 3.10 10.44 6.67
C HIS A 215 3.39 9.33 7.68
N PHE A 216 2.37 8.89 8.41
CA PHE A 216 2.49 7.81 9.38
C PHE A 216 2.72 6.45 8.71
N ASP A 217 2.11 6.21 7.54
CA ASP A 217 2.38 5.05 6.68
C ASP A 217 3.86 4.97 6.31
N SER A 218 4.42 6.09 5.81
CA SER A 218 5.85 6.20 5.49
C SER A 218 6.76 5.98 6.71
N LEU A 219 6.33 6.42 7.89
CA LEU A 219 7.07 6.22 9.14
C LEU A 219 7.07 4.75 9.54
N MET A 220 5.90 4.09 9.53
CA MET A 220 5.77 2.66 9.83
C MET A 220 6.57 1.82 8.83
N MET A 221 6.50 2.11 7.53
CA MET A 221 7.34 1.45 6.51
C MET A 221 8.83 1.53 6.89
N ARG A 222 9.30 2.69 7.34
CA ARG A 222 10.71 2.86 7.68
C ARG A 222 11.11 2.08 8.93
N TYR A 223 10.27 2.00 9.95
CA TYR A 223 10.66 1.48 11.26
C TYR A 223 10.16 0.06 11.57
N THR A 224 9.16 -0.44 10.85
CA THR A 224 8.54 -1.75 11.13
C THR A 224 8.67 -2.76 9.99
N SER A 225 9.29 -2.41 8.85
CA SER A 225 9.53 -3.37 7.75
C SER A 225 10.57 -4.45 8.07
N CYS A 226 11.45 -4.25 9.07
CA CYS A 226 12.41 -5.27 9.51
C CYS A 226 11.94 -6.02 10.77
N ILE A 227 10.73 -5.77 11.25
CA ILE A 227 10.12 -6.46 12.39
C ILE A 227 9.20 -7.55 11.83
N PRO A 228 9.35 -8.83 12.22
CA PRO A 228 8.40 -9.86 11.80
C PRO A 228 7.01 -9.64 12.41
N ALA A 229 5.95 -9.79 11.61
CA ALA A 229 4.57 -9.71 12.10
C ALA A 229 4.24 -10.83 13.09
N ALA A 230 4.76 -12.04 12.84
CA ALA A 230 4.66 -13.18 13.74
C ALA A 230 6.07 -13.62 14.18
N ARG A 231 6.28 -13.68 15.50
CA ARG A 231 7.62 -13.85 16.10
C ARG A 231 7.78 -15.10 16.96
N ALA A 232 6.71 -15.85 17.15
CA ALA A 232 6.67 -17.07 17.96
C ALA A 232 5.59 -18.03 17.47
N GLY A 233 5.70 -19.29 17.88
CA GLY A 233 4.80 -20.35 17.43
C GLY A 233 5.30 -21.04 16.17
N ASN A 234 4.40 -21.72 15.48
CA ASN A 234 4.74 -22.59 14.36
C ASN A 234 4.69 -21.86 13.01
N ILE A 235 5.52 -20.83 12.83
CA ILE A 235 5.40 -19.89 11.71
C ILE A 235 6.75 -19.54 11.12
N VAL A 236 6.80 -19.30 9.82
CA VAL A 236 7.99 -18.73 9.16
C VAL A 236 7.90 -17.21 9.28
N PRO A 237 8.85 -16.52 9.94
CA PRO A 237 8.81 -15.08 10.12
C PRO A 237 9.32 -14.35 8.86
N ASP A 238 8.61 -14.47 7.73
CA ASP A 238 8.94 -13.88 6.44
C ASP A 238 8.00 -12.73 6.01
N VAL A 239 6.99 -12.43 6.82
CA VAL A 239 6.08 -11.27 6.65
C VAL A 239 6.46 -10.15 7.64
N SER A 240 6.66 -8.94 7.13
CA SER A 240 6.97 -7.78 7.97
C SER A 240 5.73 -7.25 8.69
N LEU A 241 5.94 -6.61 9.85
CA LEU A 241 4.90 -5.95 10.62
C LEU A 241 4.25 -4.80 9.84
N TYR A 242 5.04 -4.09 9.02
CA TYR A 242 4.51 -3.06 8.11
C TYR A 242 3.54 -3.66 7.08
N ASP A 243 3.95 -4.69 6.36
CA ASP A 243 3.13 -5.29 5.30
C ASP A 243 1.86 -5.90 5.88
N HIS A 244 1.97 -6.61 7.02
CA HIS A 244 0.80 -7.11 7.76
C HIS A 244 -0.18 -5.99 8.10
N SER A 245 0.33 -4.90 8.69
CA SER A 245 -0.49 -3.74 9.09
C SER A 245 -1.15 -3.05 7.89
N LYS A 246 -0.41 -2.87 6.79
CA LYS A 246 -0.92 -2.29 5.54
C LYS A 246 -2.05 -3.13 4.95
N ILE A 247 -1.84 -4.44 4.82
CA ILE A 247 -2.84 -5.36 4.24
C ILE A 247 -4.07 -5.47 5.15
N THR A 248 -3.89 -5.59 6.47
CA THR A 248 -5.00 -5.58 7.43
C THR A 248 -5.81 -4.30 7.34
N SER A 249 -5.16 -3.14 7.21
CA SER A 249 -5.84 -1.85 7.00
C SER A 249 -6.68 -1.82 5.72
N ALA A 250 -6.11 -2.23 4.58
CA ALA A 250 -6.81 -2.26 3.29
C ALA A 250 -8.01 -3.22 3.30
N LEU A 251 -7.86 -4.41 3.89
CA LEU A 251 -8.93 -5.39 4.07
C LEU A 251 -10.04 -4.87 4.97
N ALA A 252 -9.70 -4.25 6.10
CA ALA A 252 -10.66 -3.69 7.05
C ALA A 252 -11.53 -2.61 6.40
N VAL A 253 -10.92 -1.71 5.61
CA VAL A 253 -11.65 -0.69 4.84
C VAL A 253 -12.62 -1.33 3.85
N ALA A 254 -12.15 -2.29 3.05
CA ALA A 254 -13.00 -2.95 2.05
C ALA A 254 -14.16 -3.71 2.71
N LEU A 255 -13.92 -4.42 3.81
CA LEU A 255 -14.97 -5.11 4.57
C LEU A 255 -15.99 -4.10 5.12
N TYR A 256 -15.55 -3.03 5.76
CA TYR A 256 -16.43 -2.02 6.35
C TYR A 256 -17.34 -1.39 5.29
N VAL A 257 -16.76 -0.90 4.19
CA VAL A 257 -17.54 -0.25 3.13
C VAL A 257 -18.51 -1.23 2.46
N TYR A 258 -18.07 -2.47 2.18
CA TYR A 258 -18.92 -3.51 1.62
C TYR A 258 -20.16 -3.77 2.47
N HIS A 259 -19.96 -4.04 3.77
CA HIS A 259 -21.06 -4.38 4.67
C HIS A 259 -21.98 -3.20 4.96
N ARG A 260 -21.43 -1.98 5.05
CA ARG A 260 -22.22 -0.76 5.21
C ARG A 260 -23.13 -0.50 4.01
N GLU A 261 -22.61 -0.59 2.78
CA GLU A 261 -23.40 -0.27 1.58
C GLU A 261 -24.43 -1.35 1.24
N ASN A 262 -24.16 -2.61 1.58
CA ASN A 262 -25.07 -3.71 1.34
C ASN A 262 -26.06 -3.98 2.50
N ASN A 263 -26.06 -3.13 3.54
CA ASN A 263 -26.88 -3.30 4.74
C ASN A 263 -26.68 -4.66 5.45
N SER A 264 -25.45 -5.18 5.43
CA SER A 264 -25.05 -6.47 6.03
C SER A 264 -24.03 -6.28 7.16
N PHE A 265 -24.13 -5.16 7.90
CA PHE A 265 -23.20 -4.80 8.96
C PHE A 265 -23.54 -5.49 10.30
N ASN A 266 -23.49 -6.83 10.30
CA ASN A 266 -23.65 -7.69 11.47
C ASN A 266 -22.52 -8.73 11.55
N ILE A 267 -22.37 -9.37 12.71
CA ILE A 267 -21.22 -10.23 13.00
C ILE A 267 -21.22 -11.48 12.12
N GLU A 268 -22.39 -12.05 11.87
CA GLU A 268 -22.57 -13.25 11.05
C GLU A 268 -22.09 -13.01 9.62
N ASP A 269 -22.59 -11.95 8.99
CA ASP A 269 -22.21 -11.58 7.62
C ASP A 269 -20.74 -11.17 7.54
N ILE A 270 -20.21 -10.43 8.51
CA ILE A 270 -18.80 -10.03 8.54
C ILE A 270 -17.88 -11.26 8.57
N ARG A 271 -18.27 -12.31 9.31
CA ARG A 271 -17.52 -13.56 9.44
C ARG A 271 -17.75 -14.56 8.32
N ASP A 272 -18.63 -14.29 7.36
CA ASP A 272 -18.78 -15.15 6.18
C ASP A 272 -17.59 -15.01 5.23
N TYR A 273 -16.93 -16.12 4.90
CA TYR A 273 -15.78 -16.12 3.99
C TYR A 273 -16.17 -16.46 2.55
N LYS A 274 -17.44 -16.82 2.30
CA LYS A 274 -17.91 -17.28 0.98
C LYS A 274 -18.44 -16.15 0.10
N ALA A 275 -18.98 -15.08 0.69
CA ALA A 275 -19.40 -13.91 -0.06
C ALA A 275 -18.21 -13.23 -0.77
N LYS A 276 -18.44 -12.76 -2.00
CA LYS A 276 -17.46 -11.98 -2.78
C LYS A 276 -17.41 -10.54 -2.29
N LYS A 277 -16.72 -10.33 -1.18
CA LYS A 277 -16.64 -9.02 -0.48
C LYS A 277 -15.66 -8.05 -1.13
N PHE A 278 -14.67 -8.56 -1.86
CA PHE A 278 -13.56 -7.78 -2.38
C PHE A 278 -13.61 -7.66 -3.90
N LEU A 279 -13.07 -6.54 -4.39
CA LEU A 279 -12.84 -6.28 -5.80
C LEU A 279 -11.38 -5.86 -5.97
N PHE A 280 -10.59 -6.72 -6.61
CA PHE A 280 -9.22 -6.40 -6.99
C PHE A 280 -9.27 -5.62 -8.29
N ILE A 281 -8.81 -4.37 -8.28
CA ILE A 281 -8.80 -3.50 -9.45
C ILE A 281 -7.35 -3.28 -9.88
N SER A 282 -7.02 -3.62 -11.11
CA SER A 282 -5.70 -3.38 -11.70
C SER A 282 -5.76 -2.31 -12.78
N GLY A 283 -4.75 -1.42 -12.81
CA GLY A 283 -4.48 -0.54 -13.93
C GLY A 283 -3.15 -0.89 -14.60
N ASP A 284 -3.09 -0.81 -15.93
CA ASP A 284 -1.87 -1.05 -16.72
C ASP A 284 -1.72 0.02 -17.80
N PHE A 285 -0.62 0.76 -17.76
CA PHE A 285 -0.30 1.81 -18.72
C PHE A 285 0.25 1.22 -20.01
N TYR A 286 -0.49 1.38 -21.10
CA TYR A 286 -0.11 0.87 -22.41
C TYR A 286 0.70 1.90 -23.20
N GLY A 287 1.66 1.40 -23.99
CA GLY A 287 2.47 2.24 -24.87
C GLY A 287 3.73 2.84 -24.22
N ILE A 288 4.16 2.38 -23.04
CA ILE A 288 5.33 2.92 -22.31
C ILE A 288 6.57 3.05 -23.20
N GLN A 289 6.91 2.00 -23.95
CA GLN A 289 8.11 1.98 -24.80
C GLN A 289 8.06 3.04 -25.90
N ASP A 290 6.96 3.07 -26.67
CA ASP A 290 6.72 4.10 -27.68
C ASP A 290 6.68 5.50 -27.05
N PHE A 291 6.05 5.65 -25.89
CA PHE A 291 5.98 6.94 -25.22
C PHE A 291 7.35 7.45 -24.81
N ILE A 292 8.16 6.63 -24.12
CA ILE A 292 9.44 7.05 -23.56
C ILE A 292 10.50 7.26 -24.65
N PHE A 293 10.63 6.31 -25.59
CA PHE A 293 11.79 6.25 -26.48
C PHE A 293 11.57 6.87 -27.86
N LYS A 294 10.32 7.12 -28.27
CA LYS A 294 10.04 7.69 -29.60
C LYS A 294 10.32 9.20 -29.60
N GLY A 295 11.48 9.54 -30.15
CA GLY A 295 11.90 10.91 -30.44
C GLY A 295 11.68 11.24 -31.92
N PHE A 296 11.50 12.53 -32.20
CA PHE A 296 11.55 13.09 -33.55
C PHE A 296 12.66 14.15 -33.61
N GLY A 297 13.37 14.23 -34.74
CA GLY A 297 14.44 15.21 -34.96
C GLY A 297 15.76 14.91 -34.23
N ASP A 298 16.82 15.65 -34.62
CA ASP A 298 18.19 15.49 -34.10
C ASP A 298 18.50 16.45 -32.93
N THR A 299 17.51 16.75 -32.08
CA THR A 299 17.71 17.65 -30.92
C THR A 299 18.35 16.90 -29.75
N ARG A 300 19.62 16.50 -29.91
CA ARG A 300 20.42 15.76 -28.90
C ARG A 300 20.36 16.40 -27.51
N ARG A 301 20.26 17.73 -27.44
CA ARG A 301 20.24 18.52 -26.19
C ARG A 301 19.05 18.22 -25.28
N TYR A 302 17.89 17.88 -25.82
CA TYR A 302 16.68 17.64 -25.02
C TYR A 302 16.44 16.16 -24.68
N ARG A 303 17.19 15.24 -25.30
CA ARG A 303 16.96 13.79 -25.22
C ARG A 303 16.95 13.27 -23.78
N SER A 304 17.95 13.62 -22.98
CA SER A 304 18.06 13.15 -21.58
C SER A 304 16.97 13.73 -20.67
N LYS A 305 16.59 15.01 -20.88
CA LYS A 305 15.52 15.68 -20.14
C LYS A 305 14.17 15.04 -20.46
N ILE A 306 13.87 14.86 -21.74
CA ILE A 306 12.62 14.21 -22.19
C ILE A 306 12.54 12.78 -21.67
N LEU A 307 13.64 12.01 -21.75
CA LEU A 307 13.66 10.63 -21.27
C LEU A 307 13.28 10.53 -19.79
N ARG A 308 13.91 11.34 -18.94
CA ARG A 308 13.58 11.40 -17.50
C ARG A 308 12.14 11.88 -17.27
N GLY A 309 11.74 12.95 -17.95
CA GLY A 309 10.41 13.54 -17.80
C GLY A 309 9.28 12.58 -18.21
N ARG A 310 9.45 11.84 -19.30
CA ARG A 310 8.48 10.84 -19.76
C ARG A 310 8.46 9.60 -18.88
N SER A 311 9.63 9.12 -18.44
CA SER A 311 9.71 8.00 -17.50
C SER A 311 8.98 8.32 -16.19
N PHE A 312 9.24 9.51 -15.61
CA PHE A 312 8.54 9.98 -14.42
C PHE A 312 7.04 10.18 -14.65
N ALA A 313 6.64 10.72 -15.81
CA ALA A 313 5.24 10.93 -16.14
C ALA A 313 4.43 9.62 -16.17
N VAL A 314 5.02 8.49 -16.60
CA VAL A 314 4.35 7.17 -16.59
C VAL A 314 4.00 6.78 -15.15
N SER A 315 4.96 6.85 -14.22
CA SER A 315 4.71 6.58 -12.80
C SER A 315 3.65 7.53 -12.23
N LEU A 316 3.81 8.84 -12.47
CA LEU A 316 2.87 9.84 -11.98
C LEU A 316 1.44 9.62 -12.51
N PHE A 317 1.28 9.24 -13.79
CA PHE A 317 -0.05 8.97 -14.34
C PHE A 317 -0.70 7.75 -13.71
N CYS A 318 0.07 6.71 -13.39
CA CYS A 318 -0.44 5.53 -12.67
C CYS A 318 -0.84 5.88 -11.23
N GLU A 319 0.02 6.58 -10.49
CA GLU A 319 -0.26 7.03 -9.13
C GLU A 319 -1.52 7.91 -9.08
N LEU A 320 -1.63 8.88 -10.00
CA LEU A 320 -2.81 9.75 -10.09
C LEU A 320 -4.07 8.99 -10.53
N ALA A 321 -3.94 7.98 -11.40
CA ALA A 321 -5.07 7.14 -11.80
C ALA A 321 -5.60 6.33 -10.60
N ALA A 322 -4.70 5.74 -9.82
CA ALA A 322 -5.03 5.01 -8.61
C ALA A 322 -5.67 5.92 -7.54
N ASP A 323 -5.07 7.10 -7.28
CA ASP A 323 -5.60 8.11 -6.36
C ASP A 323 -6.99 8.61 -6.81
N MET A 324 -7.16 8.93 -8.09
CA MET A 324 -8.46 9.36 -8.63
C MET A 324 -9.56 8.32 -8.42
N LEU A 325 -9.23 7.04 -8.59
CA LEU A 325 -10.19 5.95 -8.36
C LEU A 325 -10.49 5.78 -6.86
N CYS A 326 -9.46 5.74 -6.01
CA CYS A 326 -9.61 5.64 -4.56
C CYS A 326 -10.47 6.79 -4.02
N ARG A 327 -10.20 8.04 -4.42
CA ARG A 327 -11.00 9.20 -4.00
C ARG A 327 -12.46 9.10 -4.43
N ARG A 328 -12.74 8.57 -5.62
CA ARG A 328 -14.11 8.42 -6.12
C ARG A 328 -14.88 7.32 -5.38
N ILE A 329 -14.22 6.22 -5.01
CA ILE A 329 -14.82 5.17 -4.16
C ILE A 329 -14.93 5.66 -2.71
N GLY A 330 -14.00 6.52 -2.27
CA GLY A 330 -13.88 6.96 -0.89
C GLY A 330 -12.93 6.08 -0.07
N LEU A 331 -11.88 5.53 -0.68
CA LEU A 331 -10.83 4.74 -0.04
C LEU A 331 -9.62 5.59 0.34
N PRO A 332 -8.87 5.23 1.41
CA PRO A 332 -7.57 5.82 1.71
C PRO A 332 -6.47 5.28 0.78
N HIS A 333 -5.32 5.95 0.78
CA HIS A 333 -4.13 5.55 -0.01
C HIS A 333 -3.68 4.10 0.27
N ILE A 334 -3.89 3.61 1.50
CA ILE A 334 -3.48 2.28 1.94
C ILE A 334 -4.16 1.14 1.16
N SER A 335 -5.30 1.41 0.51
CA SER A 335 -6.01 0.47 -0.35
C SER A 335 -5.25 0.18 -1.66
N VAL A 336 -4.25 0.99 -2.03
CA VAL A 336 -3.33 0.71 -3.14
C VAL A 336 -2.27 -0.30 -2.65
N LEU A 337 -2.45 -1.55 -3.06
CA LEU A 337 -1.57 -2.65 -2.64
C LEU A 337 -0.21 -2.54 -3.33
N LEU A 338 -0.22 -2.29 -4.65
CA LEU A 338 0.96 -2.22 -5.49
C LEU A 338 0.83 -1.03 -6.45
N ASP A 339 1.92 -0.31 -6.65
CA ASP A 339 2.06 0.69 -7.73
C ASP A 339 3.51 0.69 -8.22
N MET A 340 3.75 0.00 -9.34
CA MET A 340 5.09 -0.27 -9.85
C MET A 340 5.07 -0.40 -11.37
N ALA A 341 6.09 0.18 -12.02
CA ALA A 341 6.38 -0.02 -13.45
C ALA A 341 5.19 0.23 -14.40
N GLY A 342 4.37 1.25 -14.10
CA GLY A 342 3.20 1.58 -14.91
C GLY A 342 1.98 0.69 -14.64
N LYS A 343 2.00 -0.11 -13.58
CA LYS A 343 0.87 -0.93 -13.14
C LYS A 343 0.54 -0.65 -11.69
N PHE A 344 -0.74 -0.66 -11.36
CA PHE A 344 -1.19 -0.60 -9.97
C PHE A 344 -2.27 -1.64 -9.68
N VAL A 345 -2.40 -2.03 -8.42
CA VAL A 345 -3.45 -2.91 -7.91
C VAL A 345 -4.06 -2.30 -6.65
N ILE A 346 -5.38 -2.17 -6.64
CA ILE A 346 -6.19 -1.63 -5.55
C ILE A 346 -7.08 -2.75 -5.00
N LEU A 347 -7.13 -2.85 -3.68
CA LEU A 347 -8.13 -3.62 -2.96
C LEU A 347 -9.33 -2.73 -2.64
N ALA A 348 -10.46 -2.99 -3.29
CA ALA A 348 -11.68 -2.24 -3.14
C ALA A 348 -12.84 -3.11 -2.60
N PRO A 349 -13.90 -2.51 -2.02
CA PRO A 349 -15.12 -3.20 -1.67
C PRO A 349 -15.92 -3.57 -2.93
N ASN A 350 -16.43 -4.80 -3.01
CA ASN A 350 -17.29 -5.23 -4.13
C ASN A 350 -18.72 -4.69 -3.98
N THR A 351 -18.94 -3.45 -4.39
CA THR A 351 -20.26 -2.79 -4.34
C THR A 351 -20.60 -2.18 -5.70
N GLU A 352 -21.90 -1.93 -5.93
CA GLU A 352 -22.35 -1.27 -7.15
C GLU A 352 -21.80 0.16 -7.27
N SER A 353 -21.58 0.84 -6.14
CA SER A 353 -20.95 2.17 -6.12
C SER A 353 -19.50 2.11 -6.61
N THR A 354 -18.74 1.10 -6.18
CA THR A 354 -17.37 0.83 -6.65
C THR A 354 -17.34 0.52 -8.15
N LYS A 355 -18.21 -0.35 -8.63
CA LYS A 355 -18.29 -0.71 -10.06
C LYS A 355 -18.58 0.51 -10.94
N LYS A 356 -19.51 1.37 -10.49
CA LYS A 356 -19.79 2.65 -11.17
C LYS A 356 -18.60 3.63 -11.11
N ALA A 357 -17.91 3.71 -9.97
CA ALA A 357 -16.73 4.55 -9.81
C ALA A 357 -15.58 4.11 -10.72
N PHE A 358 -15.39 2.79 -10.88
CA PHE A 358 -14.46 2.17 -11.80
C PHE A 358 -14.72 2.63 -13.24
N GLU A 359 -15.92 2.40 -13.77
CA GLU A 359 -16.28 2.75 -15.16
C GLU A 359 -16.09 4.24 -15.47
N LEU A 360 -16.59 5.11 -14.59
CA LEU A 360 -16.50 6.57 -14.76
C LEU A 360 -15.04 7.05 -14.73
N THR A 361 -14.22 6.47 -13.88
CA THR A 361 -12.81 6.85 -13.76
C THR A 361 -12.01 6.36 -14.96
N THR A 362 -12.21 5.11 -15.39
CA THR A 362 -11.61 4.55 -16.61
C THR A 362 -11.94 5.39 -17.84
N LYS A 363 -13.21 5.77 -18.00
CA LYS A 363 -13.64 6.62 -19.11
C LYS A 363 -12.97 8.00 -19.06
N ARG A 364 -13.03 8.68 -17.92
CA ARG A 364 -12.43 10.01 -17.74
C ARG A 364 -10.94 10.05 -18.07
N ILE A 365 -10.19 9.05 -17.59
CA ILE A 365 -8.75 8.97 -17.79
C ILE A 365 -8.43 8.73 -19.27
N ASN A 366 -9.11 7.78 -19.91
CA ASN A 366 -8.86 7.47 -21.32
C ASN A 366 -9.35 8.58 -22.26
N ASP A 367 -10.46 9.26 -21.97
CA ASP A 367 -10.89 10.46 -22.69
C ASP A 367 -9.79 11.55 -22.67
N TRP A 368 -9.15 11.75 -21.52
CA TRP A 368 -8.05 12.70 -21.38
C TRP A 368 -6.77 12.24 -22.11
N LEU A 369 -6.38 10.97 -21.96
CA LEU A 369 -5.20 10.41 -22.61
C LEU A 369 -5.33 10.42 -24.13
N ILE A 370 -6.49 10.04 -24.67
CA ILE A 370 -6.75 10.03 -26.12
C ILE A 370 -6.69 11.46 -26.67
N LYS A 371 -7.31 12.42 -25.98
CA LYS A 371 -7.25 13.84 -26.38
C LYS A 371 -5.82 14.39 -26.37
N THR A 372 -5.00 13.98 -25.41
CA THR A 372 -3.67 14.57 -25.17
C THR A 372 -2.57 13.87 -25.97
N THR A 373 -2.70 12.56 -26.17
CA THR A 373 -1.66 11.69 -26.76
C THR A 373 -2.06 11.12 -28.12
N TYR A 374 -3.30 11.34 -28.58
CA TYR A 374 -3.84 10.80 -29.83
C TYR A 374 -3.79 9.26 -29.90
N GLY A 375 -3.97 8.61 -28.75
CA GLY A 375 -3.97 7.15 -28.66
C GLY A 375 -2.59 6.51 -28.69
N GLU A 376 -1.51 7.27 -28.54
CA GLU A 376 -0.19 6.68 -28.23
C GLU A 376 -0.25 5.88 -26.93
N ASN A 377 -1.00 6.40 -25.95
CA ASN A 377 -1.12 5.83 -24.62
C ASN A 377 -2.59 5.67 -24.23
N SER A 378 -2.84 4.66 -23.40
CA SER A 378 -4.11 4.41 -22.72
C SER A 378 -3.79 3.70 -21.41
N ILE A 379 -4.71 3.72 -20.45
CA ILE A 379 -4.62 2.87 -19.27
C ILE A 379 -5.74 1.85 -19.35
N GLY A 380 -5.36 0.57 -19.39
CA GLY A 380 -6.29 -0.54 -19.27
C GLY A 380 -6.64 -0.77 -17.82
N PHE A 381 -7.94 -0.87 -17.54
CA PHE A 381 -8.45 -1.20 -16.23
C PHE A 381 -9.14 -2.56 -16.29
N SER A 382 -8.82 -3.42 -15.34
CA SER A 382 -9.44 -4.73 -15.13
C SER A 382 -9.84 -4.88 -13.68
N SER A 383 -10.87 -5.70 -13.41
CA SER A 383 -11.35 -5.96 -12.06
C SER A 383 -11.71 -7.42 -11.87
N LEU A 384 -11.41 -7.97 -10.69
CA LEU A 384 -11.73 -9.35 -10.30
C LEU A 384 -12.46 -9.35 -8.95
N GLU A 385 -13.63 -10.00 -8.88
CA GLU A 385 -14.34 -10.19 -7.63
C GLU A 385 -13.70 -11.35 -6.84
N VAL A 386 -13.44 -11.14 -5.55
CA VAL A 386 -12.66 -12.05 -4.70
C VAL A 386 -13.37 -12.28 -3.36
N THR A 387 -13.34 -13.52 -2.87
CA THR A 387 -13.86 -13.89 -1.53
C THR A 387 -12.73 -13.86 -0.49
N PRO A 388 -13.05 -13.71 0.81
CA PRO A 388 -12.07 -13.95 1.88
C PRO A 388 -11.41 -15.34 1.80
N ASP A 389 -12.16 -16.39 1.42
CA ASP A 389 -11.63 -17.76 1.29
C ASP A 389 -10.51 -17.88 0.24
N ASP A 390 -10.62 -17.12 -0.85
CA ASP A 390 -9.61 -17.10 -1.91
C ASP A 390 -8.25 -16.58 -1.42
N LEU A 391 -8.26 -15.71 -0.40
CA LEU A 391 -7.05 -15.08 0.14
C LEU A 391 -6.36 -15.94 1.21
N VAL A 392 -7.09 -16.81 1.91
CA VAL A 392 -6.55 -17.62 3.02
C VAL A 392 -6.29 -19.08 2.68
N SER A 393 -6.90 -19.62 1.62
CA SER A 393 -6.87 -21.07 1.32
C SER A 393 -5.77 -21.50 0.36
N GLY A 394 -4.67 -20.73 0.27
CA GLY A 394 -3.59 -20.99 -0.70
C GLY A 394 -3.99 -20.73 -2.15
N ASN A 395 -5.18 -20.16 -2.39
CA ASN A 395 -5.70 -19.85 -3.72
C ASN A 395 -5.24 -18.47 -4.23
N PHE A 396 -4.45 -17.72 -3.45
CA PHE A 396 -3.99 -16.38 -3.83
C PHE A 396 -3.21 -16.38 -5.15
N SER A 397 -2.40 -17.43 -5.41
CA SER A 397 -1.74 -17.63 -6.71
C SER A 397 -2.74 -17.66 -7.86
N GLY A 398 -3.84 -18.40 -7.72
CA GLY A 398 -4.91 -18.48 -8.71
C GLY A 398 -5.64 -17.15 -8.90
N VAL A 399 -5.90 -16.40 -7.82
CA VAL A 399 -6.45 -15.04 -7.90
C VAL A 399 -5.53 -14.12 -8.70
N TRP A 400 -4.22 -14.19 -8.44
CA TRP A 400 -3.23 -13.37 -9.13
C TRP A 400 -3.12 -13.73 -10.61
N GLU A 401 -3.13 -15.03 -10.94
CA GLU A 401 -3.14 -15.52 -12.32
C GLU A 401 -4.39 -15.06 -13.07
N GLN A 402 -5.57 -15.18 -12.47
CA GLN A 402 -6.82 -14.70 -13.06
C GLN A 402 -6.81 -13.20 -13.32
N LEU A 403 -6.33 -12.40 -12.36
CA LEU A 403 -6.19 -10.96 -12.53
C LEU A 403 -5.23 -10.64 -13.67
N SER A 404 -4.09 -11.32 -13.75
CA SER A 404 -3.12 -11.16 -14.83
C SER A 404 -3.71 -11.51 -16.19
N ASN A 405 -4.48 -12.60 -16.30
CA ASN A 405 -5.15 -12.98 -17.54
C ASN A 405 -6.18 -11.92 -17.98
N LEU A 406 -6.98 -11.38 -17.05
CA LEU A 406 -7.89 -10.28 -17.35
C LEU A 406 -7.17 -9.01 -17.82
N MET A 407 -5.97 -8.72 -17.29
CA MET A 407 -5.15 -7.61 -17.77
C MET A 407 -4.63 -7.85 -19.19
N GLU A 408 -4.18 -9.07 -19.50
CA GLU A 408 -3.73 -9.45 -20.84
C GLU A 408 -4.86 -9.46 -21.87
N GLU A 409 -6.05 -9.96 -21.52
CA GLU A 409 -7.23 -9.86 -22.38
C GLU A 409 -7.58 -8.40 -22.69
N LYS A 410 -7.52 -7.53 -21.67
CA LYS A 410 -7.78 -6.09 -21.85
C LYS A 410 -6.73 -5.43 -22.76
N LYS A 411 -5.49 -5.92 -22.79
CA LYS A 411 -4.44 -5.45 -23.72
C LYS A 411 -4.74 -5.74 -25.17
N TYR A 412 -5.58 -6.72 -25.52
CA TYR A 412 -6.00 -6.89 -26.91
C TYR A 412 -7.01 -5.83 -27.36
N ASN A 413 -7.64 -5.13 -26.40
CA ASN A 413 -8.60 -4.05 -26.60
C ASN A 413 -8.12 -2.74 -25.97
N LYS A 414 -6.86 -2.34 -26.24
CA LYS A 414 -6.18 -1.17 -25.62
C LYS A 414 -6.97 0.12 -25.77
N ILE A 415 -7.60 0.29 -26.94
CA ILE A 415 -8.41 1.44 -27.28
C ILE A 415 -9.77 0.92 -27.71
N ASP A 416 -10.82 1.41 -27.06
CA ASP A 416 -12.18 1.17 -27.51
C ASP A 416 -12.40 1.89 -28.85
N LEU A 417 -12.30 1.15 -29.95
CA LEU A 417 -12.45 1.71 -31.30
C LEU A 417 -13.88 2.18 -31.59
N ASN A 418 -14.90 1.71 -30.85
CA ASN A 418 -16.26 2.19 -31.03
C ASN A 418 -16.42 3.61 -30.50
N HIS A 419 -15.70 3.94 -29.42
CA HIS A 419 -15.78 5.25 -28.77
C HIS A 419 -14.68 6.22 -29.23
N TYR A 420 -13.46 5.73 -29.45
CA TYR A 420 -12.30 6.55 -29.82
C TYR A 420 -11.84 6.39 -31.27
N GLY A 421 -12.44 5.48 -32.04
CA GLY A 421 -12.09 5.27 -33.43
C GLY A 421 -12.44 6.46 -34.32
N GLY A 422 -11.70 6.59 -35.43
CA GLY A 422 -11.90 7.64 -36.41
C GLY A 422 -10.87 8.77 -36.32
N VAL A 423 -11.24 9.93 -36.86
CA VAL A 423 -10.34 11.08 -36.96
C VAL A 423 -10.26 11.85 -35.65
N VAL A 424 -9.06 12.34 -35.31
CA VAL A 424 -8.89 13.30 -34.21
C VAL A 424 -9.51 14.63 -34.62
N LYS A 425 -10.71 14.91 -34.11
CA LYS A 425 -11.47 16.13 -34.43
C LYS A 425 -10.67 17.38 -34.05
N GLY A 426 -10.63 18.35 -34.96
CA GLY A 426 -9.93 19.63 -34.76
C GLY A 426 -8.41 19.54 -34.77
N TYR A 427 -7.82 18.42 -35.21
CA TYR A 427 -6.36 18.26 -35.24
C TYR A 427 -5.68 19.29 -36.15
N LEU A 428 -6.18 19.45 -37.38
CA LEU A 428 -5.64 20.42 -38.34
C LEU A 428 -5.93 21.87 -37.90
N ASP A 429 -7.08 22.09 -37.28
CA ASP A 429 -7.49 23.41 -36.75
C ASP A 429 -6.61 23.88 -35.58
N ALA A 430 -5.89 22.96 -34.93
CA ALA A 430 -5.01 23.26 -33.79
C ALA A 430 -3.61 23.75 -34.21
N PHE A 431 -3.29 23.79 -35.51
CA PHE A 431 -2.01 24.32 -35.99
C PHE A 431 -2.01 25.84 -36.00
N VAL A 432 -0.95 26.43 -35.44
CA VAL A 432 -0.65 27.85 -35.51
C VAL A 432 0.52 28.01 -36.48
N ASN A 433 0.22 28.42 -37.72
CA ASN A 433 1.20 28.42 -38.82
C ASN A 433 2.23 29.55 -38.69
N GLU A 434 1.97 30.52 -37.82
CA GLU A 434 2.86 31.64 -37.51
C GLU A 434 4.02 31.25 -36.59
N LEU A 435 3.95 30.09 -35.93
CA LEU A 435 5.04 29.56 -35.11
C LEU A 435 6.18 29.07 -35.99
N GLU A 436 7.43 29.19 -35.52
CA GLU A 436 8.63 28.73 -36.24
C GLU A 436 8.54 27.25 -36.66
N HIS A 437 7.97 26.41 -35.80
CA HIS A 437 7.61 25.03 -36.12
C HIS A 437 6.15 24.79 -35.79
N PRO A 438 5.22 24.81 -36.77
CA PRO A 438 3.81 24.52 -36.53
C PRO A 438 3.57 23.10 -36.00
N LEU A 439 4.39 22.12 -36.42
CA LEU A 439 4.45 20.79 -35.85
C LEU A 439 5.58 20.71 -34.81
N CYS A 440 5.29 20.13 -33.64
CA CYS A 440 6.27 20.01 -32.56
C CYS A 440 7.53 19.24 -33.01
N PRO A 441 8.72 19.86 -32.98
CA PRO A 441 9.95 19.25 -33.47
C PRO A 441 10.46 18.11 -32.57
N LEU A 442 9.94 18.00 -31.33
CA LEU A 442 10.38 16.99 -30.36
C LEU A 442 9.64 15.64 -30.48
N CYS A 443 8.36 15.66 -30.84
CA CYS A 443 7.56 14.45 -31.00
C CYS A 443 7.13 14.18 -32.44
N GLY A 444 7.12 15.18 -33.32
CA GLY A 444 6.69 15.05 -34.71
C GLY A 444 5.21 14.66 -34.88
N LYS A 445 4.39 14.83 -33.83
CA LYS A 445 3.00 14.33 -33.80
C LYS A 445 1.95 15.33 -33.36
N ARG A 446 2.33 16.30 -32.54
CA ARG A 446 1.41 17.28 -31.94
C ARG A 446 1.70 18.66 -32.51
N PRO A 447 0.68 19.50 -32.74
CA PRO A 447 0.88 20.90 -33.07
C PRO A 447 1.68 21.59 -31.96
N SER A 448 2.54 22.53 -32.34
CA SER A 448 3.17 23.44 -31.39
C SER A 448 2.14 24.39 -30.78
N SER A 449 2.43 24.90 -29.60
CA SER A 449 1.52 25.74 -28.82
C SER A 449 2.17 27.07 -28.50
N ILE A 450 1.42 28.17 -28.67
CA ILE A 450 1.81 29.53 -28.28
C ILE A 450 2.23 29.56 -26.80
N ARG A 451 1.57 28.79 -25.93
CA ARG A 451 1.89 28.72 -24.50
C ARG A 451 3.27 28.12 -24.22
N ALA A 452 3.76 27.26 -25.10
CA ALA A 452 5.07 26.63 -24.96
C ALA A 452 6.17 27.48 -25.60
N GLU A 453 5.82 28.40 -26.49
CA GLU A 453 6.75 29.19 -27.29
C GLU A 453 7.69 30.04 -26.42
N ASN A 454 8.98 30.03 -26.77
CA ASN A 454 10.06 30.78 -26.12
C ASN A 454 10.17 30.62 -24.59
N THR A 455 9.51 29.60 -24.01
CA THR A 455 9.66 29.27 -22.60
C THR A 455 11.10 28.83 -22.32
N GLU A 456 11.58 29.02 -21.09
CA GLU A 456 12.96 28.68 -20.69
C GLU A 456 13.36 27.22 -21.00
N TYR A 457 12.36 26.33 -21.13
CA TYR A 457 12.53 24.91 -21.40
C TYR A 457 12.65 24.57 -22.88
N VAL A 458 12.31 25.47 -23.80
CA VAL A 458 12.36 25.22 -25.25
C VAL A 458 13.01 26.36 -26.04
N LYS A 459 13.77 27.24 -25.38
CA LYS A 459 14.42 28.42 -26.01
C LYS A 459 15.21 28.10 -27.28
N ASP A 460 15.87 26.94 -27.36
CA ASP A 460 16.73 26.62 -28.52
C ASP A 460 15.97 26.10 -29.74
N ILE A 461 14.71 25.70 -29.57
CA ILE A 461 13.84 25.21 -30.65
C ILE A 461 12.66 26.13 -30.90
N HIS A 462 12.56 27.21 -30.11
CA HIS A 462 11.55 28.26 -30.08
C HIS A 462 10.11 27.82 -29.84
N SER A 463 9.67 26.69 -30.40
CA SER A 463 8.30 26.17 -30.36
C SER A 463 8.27 24.66 -30.10
N ALA A 464 7.25 24.22 -29.35
CA ALA A 464 6.97 22.82 -29.06
C ALA A 464 5.49 22.64 -28.68
N CYS A 465 5.01 21.39 -28.65
CA CYS A 465 3.71 21.11 -28.02
C CYS A 465 3.80 21.22 -26.49
N ASN A 466 2.68 21.51 -25.82
CA ASN A 466 2.61 21.64 -24.36
C ASN A 466 3.18 20.40 -23.64
N LEU A 467 2.81 19.20 -24.10
CA LEU A 467 3.22 17.95 -23.47
C LEU A 467 4.75 17.74 -23.52
N CYS A 468 5.40 18.01 -24.65
CA CYS A 468 6.86 17.88 -24.74
C CYS A 468 7.59 18.94 -23.90
N ARG A 469 7.07 20.16 -23.87
CA ARG A 469 7.60 21.22 -23.00
C ARG A 469 7.49 20.82 -21.53
N ASP A 470 6.36 20.27 -21.10
CA ASP A 470 6.15 19.86 -19.71
C ASP A 470 7.06 18.68 -19.32
N HIS A 471 7.30 17.72 -20.21
CA HIS A 471 8.29 16.67 -19.95
C HIS A 471 9.72 17.22 -19.86
N ILE A 472 10.08 18.24 -20.64
CA ILE A 472 11.39 18.90 -20.47
C ILE A 472 11.47 19.63 -19.14
N PHE A 473 10.39 20.32 -18.74
CA PHE A 473 10.28 20.96 -17.43
C PHE A 473 10.52 19.95 -16.30
N ILE A 474 9.76 18.86 -16.29
CA ILE A 474 9.88 17.79 -15.28
C ILE A 474 11.31 17.23 -15.28
N GLY A 475 11.81 16.77 -16.43
CA GLY A 475 13.12 16.13 -16.51
C GLY A 475 14.31 17.07 -16.26
N THR A 476 14.10 18.39 -16.34
CA THR A 476 15.09 19.40 -15.93
C THR A 476 15.09 19.59 -14.43
N ASN A 477 13.93 19.58 -13.78
CA ASN A 477 13.82 19.84 -12.34
C ASN A 477 14.07 18.59 -11.48
N LEU A 478 13.86 17.38 -12.00
CA LEU A 478 14.17 16.11 -11.29
C LEU A 478 15.63 15.93 -10.86
N VAL A 479 16.56 16.67 -11.47
CA VAL A 479 18.00 16.59 -11.15
C VAL A 479 18.51 17.79 -10.36
N LYS A 480 17.65 18.76 -10.07
CA LYS A 480 17.99 19.91 -9.23
C LYS A 480 17.80 19.50 -7.77
N LYS A 481 18.78 19.84 -6.94
CA LYS A 481 18.74 19.61 -5.49
C LYS A 481 17.93 20.68 -4.80
#